data_AF-A0A512IWI1-F1
#
_entry.id   AF-A0A512IWI1-F1
#
_cell.length_a   1.000
_cell.length_b   1.000
_cell.length_c   1.000
_cell.angle_alpha   90.00
_cell.angle_beta   90.00
_cell.angle_gamma   90.00
#
_symmetry.space_group_name_H-M   'P 1'
#
loop_
_entity.id
_entity.type
_entity.pdbx_description
1 polymer ?
#
loop_
_entity_poly.entity_id
_entity_poly.type
_entity_poly.pdbx_seq_one_letter_code
_entity_poly.pdbx_strand_id
1 'polypeptide(L)'
;MDHPSLYDDDIVTWAEQQAAALRALGQRADLSNAVDWENVAEEIESVGRSQIHAVESLLAQVLSHLLKQVSAPSARASLHWREEILTFHAAALLRYEKSMRQRIRWDQIWKLAQTMANSSLIAYGDALLPRLPQSCPIPPEEILAQPIDIDAALRRIVDATELH
;
A
#
# COMPACT_ATOMS: atom_id res chain seq x y z
N MET A 1 19.41 27.99 5.31
CA MET A 1 18.83 26.83 5.99
C MET A 1 17.35 26.88 5.73
N ASP A 2 16.88 26.08 4.78
CA ASP A 2 15.47 25.86 4.49
C ASP A 2 15.38 24.43 3.92
N HIS A 3 15.15 23.45 4.78
CA HIS A 3 14.57 22.17 4.37
C HIS A 3 13.20 21.89 5.03
N PRO A 4 12.27 22.87 5.20
CA PRO A 4 10.89 22.55 5.56
C PRO A 4 10.11 21.86 4.41
N SER A 5 10.53 21.99 3.15
CA SER A 5 9.76 21.42 2.03
C SER A 5 9.66 19.90 2.06
N LEU A 6 10.76 19.14 2.19
CA LEU A 6 10.64 17.67 2.13
C LEU A 6 9.97 17.05 3.37
N TYR A 7 10.09 17.67 4.55
CA TYR A 7 9.41 17.13 5.73
C TYR A 7 7.88 17.20 5.58
N ASP A 8 7.39 18.30 5.00
CA ASP A 8 5.96 18.53 4.80
C ASP A 8 5.43 17.92 3.47
N ASP A 9 6.27 17.83 2.44
CA ASP A 9 5.89 17.41 1.07
C ASP A 9 6.20 15.93 0.75
N ASP A 10 7.24 15.36 1.36
CA ASP A 10 7.75 14.00 1.06
C ASP A 10 8.43 13.37 2.28
N ILE A 11 7.63 13.04 3.30
CA ILE A 11 8.13 12.58 4.60
C ILE A 11 8.98 11.31 4.49
N VAL A 12 8.71 10.47 3.48
CA VAL A 12 9.47 9.25 3.21
C VAL A 12 10.87 9.58 2.74
N THR A 13 10.99 10.42 1.71
CA THR A 13 12.31 10.82 1.19
C THR A 13 13.08 11.62 2.23
N TRP A 14 12.39 12.47 3.00
CA TRP A 14 13.01 13.18 4.12
C TRP A 14 13.59 12.22 5.16
N ALA A 15 12.81 11.23 5.62
CA ALA A 15 13.23 10.27 6.64
C ALA A 15 14.49 9.49 6.20
N GLU A 16 14.53 9.02 4.95
CA GLU A 16 15.69 8.32 4.38
C GLU A 16 16.93 9.22 4.34
N GLN A 17 16.79 10.47 3.90
CA GLN A 17 17.89 11.43 3.85
C GLN A 17 18.44 11.75 5.25
N GLN A 18 17.56 11.94 6.23
CA GLN A 18 17.98 12.23 7.60
C GLN A 18 18.66 11.02 8.25
N ALA A 19 18.12 9.82 8.08
CA ALA A 19 18.75 8.60 8.58
C ALA A 19 20.16 8.42 7.99
N ALA A 20 20.33 8.63 6.68
CA ALA A 20 21.63 8.57 6.04
C ALA A 20 22.62 9.63 6.57
N ALA A 21 22.15 10.86 6.77
CA ALA A 21 22.97 11.93 7.34
C ALA A 21 23.39 11.63 8.79
N LEU A 22 22.48 11.11 9.61
CA LEU A 22 22.75 10.72 10.99
C LEU A 22 23.78 9.59 11.07
N ARG A 23 23.66 8.56 10.23
CA ARG A 23 24.67 7.49 10.15
C ARG A 23 26.04 8.01 9.74
N ALA A 24 26.08 8.91 8.74
CA ALA A 24 27.34 9.53 8.31
C ALA A 24 27.98 10.40 9.41
N LEU A 25 27.18 11.13 10.17
CA LEU A 25 27.65 11.89 11.33
C LEU A 25 28.16 10.94 12.43
N GLY A 26 27.47 9.84 12.70
CA GLY A 26 27.89 8.86 13.71
C GLY A 26 29.27 8.22 13.46
N GLN A 27 29.80 8.28 12.23
CA GLN A 27 31.15 7.80 11.90
C GLN A 27 32.26 8.81 12.23
N ARG A 28 31.90 10.04 12.60
CA ARG A 28 32.87 11.09 12.92
C ARG A 28 33.40 10.92 14.35
N ALA A 29 34.71 10.67 14.46
CA ALA A 29 35.39 10.50 15.75
C ALA A 29 35.41 11.75 16.65
N ASP A 30 35.13 12.93 16.10
CA ASP A 30 35.09 14.19 16.86
C ASP A 30 33.73 14.48 17.51
N LEU A 31 32.70 13.66 17.23
CA LEU A 31 31.37 13.80 17.82
C LEU A 31 31.20 12.94 19.08
N SER A 32 30.22 13.33 19.91
CA SER A 32 29.93 12.63 21.17
C SER A 32 29.34 11.23 20.93
N ASN A 33 29.83 10.25 21.68
CA ASN A 33 29.29 8.89 21.76
C ASN A 33 28.08 8.77 22.73
N ALA A 34 27.61 9.88 23.31
CA ALA A 34 26.42 9.88 24.16
C ALA A 34 25.13 9.70 23.36
N VAL A 35 25.15 10.01 22.05
CA VAL A 35 24.05 9.74 21.13
C VAL A 35 24.31 8.40 20.46
N ASP A 36 23.31 7.52 20.53
CA ASP A 36 23.30 6.28 19.75
C ASP A 36 22.86 6.58 18.31
N TRP A 37 23.81 7.06 17.51
CA TRP A 37 23.55 7.56 16.16
C TRP A 37 22.88 6.54 15.24
N GLU A 38 23.22 5.26 15.39
CA GLU A 38 22.65 4.19 14.56
C GLU A 38 21.19 3.96 14.91
N ASN A 39 20.87 3.80 16.19
CA ASN A 39 19.48 3.59 16.61
C ASN A 39 18.62 4.84 16.37
N VAL A 40 19.15 6.05 16.53
CA VAL A 40 18.41 7.28 16.21
C VAL A 40 18.15 7.38 14.70
N ALA A 41 19.11 7.04 13.84
CA ALA A 41 18.90 7.00 12.40
C ALA A 41 17.82 5.97 12.02
N GLU A 42 17.85 4.79 12.65
CA GLU A 42 16.88 3.72 12.43
C GLU A 42 15.45 4.14 12.81
N GLU A 43 15.28 4.83 13.95
CA GLU A 43 13.97 5.35 14.38
C GLU A 43 13.43 6.40 13.39
N ILE A 44 14.30 7.27 12.86
CA ILE A 44 13.89 8.25 11.84
C ILE A 44 13.50 7.55 10.54
N GLU A 45 14.30 6.58 10.07
CA GLU A 45 13.97 5.78 8.88
C GLU A 45 12.64 5.02 9.05
N SER A 46 12.34 4.57 10.28
CA SER A 46 11.10 3.88 10.61
C SER A 46 9.85 4.73 10.34
N VAL A 47 9.96 6.07 10.47
CA VAL A 47 8.86 7.00 10.15
C VAL A 47 8.46 6.85 8.68
N GLY A 48 9.42 6.87 7.75
CA GLY A 48 9.16 6.69 6.32
C GLY A 48 8.56 5.32 6.01
N ARG A 49 9.12 4.25 6.60
CA ARG A 49 8.58 2.88 6.43
C ARG A 49 7.14 2.76 6.93
N SER A 50 6.81 3.40 8.05
CA SER A 50 5.46 3.36 8.62
C SER A 50 4.42 4.02 7.70
N GLN A 51 4.79 5.11 7.00
CA GLN A 51 3.89 5.77 6.04
C GLN A 51 3.63 4.88 4.82
N ILE A 52 4.69 4.25 4.29
CA ILE A 52 4.56 3.28 3.21
C ILE A 52 3.63 2.15 3.65
N HIS A 53 3.88 1.51 4.80
CA HIS A 53 3.04 0.41 5.29
C HIS A 53 1.58 0.80 5.50
N ALA A 54 1.31 2.05 5.92
CA ALA A 54 -0.06 2.55 6.03
C ALA A 54 -0.74 2.60 4.65
N VAL A 55 -0.07 3.11 3.61
CA VAL A 55 -0.58 3.10 2.24
C VAL A 55 -0.74 1.66 1.73
N GLU A 56 0.25 0.80 1.92
CA GLU A 56 0.21 -0.60 1.49
C GLU A 56 -0.99 -1.34 2.11
N SER A 57 -1.28 -1.12 3.40
CA SER A 57 -2.41 -1.71 4.12
C SER A 57 -3.76 -1.23 3.56
N LEU A 58 -3.89 0.07 3.29
CA LEU A 58 -5.10 0.64 2.70
C LEU A 58 -5.32 0.11 1.26
N LEU A 59 -4.27 0.02 0.46
CA LEU A 59 -4.35 -0.57 -0.87
C LEU A 59 -4.68 -2.08 -0.84
N ALA A 60 -4.16 -2.81 0.15
CA ALA A 60 -4.53 -4.22 0.34
C ALA A 60 -6.04 -4.37 0.66
N GLN A 61 -6.59 -3.45 1.46
CA GLN A 61 -8.03 -3.40 1.70
C GLN A 61 -8.82 -3.12 0.42
N VAL A 62 -8.41 -2.14 -0.39
CA VAL A 62 -9.03 -1.87 -1.70
C VAL A 62 -9.05 -3.11 -2.59
N LEU A 63 -7.88 -3.74 -2.78
CA LEU A 63 -7.75 -4.94 -3.61
C LEU A 63 -8.56 -6.12 -3.04
N SER A 64 -8.63 -6.27 -1.71
CA SER A 64 -9.41 -7.34 -1.10
C SER A 64 -10.90 -7.21 -1.38
N HIS A 65 -11.43 -5.99 -1.38
CA HIS A 65 -12.85 -5.74 -1.69
C HIS A 65 -13.15 -5.91 -3.18
N LEU A 66 -12.22 -5.53 -4.06
CA LEU A 66 -12.32 -5.85 -5.49
C LEU A 66 -12.38 -7.38 -5.71
N LEU A 67 -11.53 -8.13 -5.00
CA LEU A 67 -11.53 -9.60 -5.04
C LEU A 67 -12.84 -10.21 -4.52
N LYS A 68 -13.38 -9.70 -3.41
CA LYS A 68 -14.71 -10.11 -2.91
C LYS A 68 -15.80 -9.84 -3.95
N GLN A 69 -15.76 -8.66 -4.57
CA GLN A 69 -16.75 -8.21 -5.55
C GLN A 69 -16.75 -9.08 -6.82
N VAL A 70 -15.59 -9.44 -7.37
CA VAL A 70 -15.54 -10.36 -8.53
C VAL A 70 -15.91 -11.80 -8.16
N SER A 71 -15.62 -12.22 -6.92
CA SER A 71 -15.85 -13.61 -6.50
C SER A 71 -17.31 -13.87 -6.11
N ALA A 72 -17.99 -12.88 -5.54
CA ALA A 72 -19.37 -12.98 -5.07
C ALA A 72 -20.21 -11.74 -5.48
N PRO A 73 -20.42 -11.52 -6.79
CA PRO A 73 -21.08 -10.30 -7.30
C PRO A 73 -22.55 -10.18 -6.87
N SER A 74 -23.22 -11.29 -6.54
CA SER A 74 -24.60 -11.32 -6.03
C SER A 74 -24.70 -11.29 -4.50
N ALA A 75 -23.57 -11.18 -3.79
CA ALA A 75 -23.58 -11.12 -2.34
C ALA A 75 -24.34 -9.88 -1.85
N ARG A 76 -25.12 -10.05 -0.77
CA ARG A 76 -25.85 -8.93 -0.14
C ARG A 76 -24.92 -7.78 0.28
N ALA A 77 -23.65 -8.09 0.59
CA ALA A 77 -22.64 -7.13 0.98
C ALA A 77 -21.97 -6.39 -0.20
N SER A 78 -22.30 -6.73 -1.46
CA SER A 78 -21.63 -6.18 -2.65
C SER A 78 -21.62 -4.65 -2.71
N LEU A 79 -22.75 -4.00 -2.40
CA LEU A 79 -22.83 -2.54 -2.38
C LEU A 79 -21.93 -1.92 -1.31
N HIS A 80 -21.85 -2.56 -0.14
CA HIS A 80 -20.99 -2.11 0.96
C HIS A 80 -19.51 -2.27 0.59
N TRP A 81 -19.12 -3.36 -0.06
CA TRP A 81 -17.74 -3.52 -0.52
C TRP A 81 -17.32 -2.45 -1.54
N ARG A 82 -18.23 -2.01 -2.42
CA ARG A 82 -17.97 -0.88 -3.33
C ARG A 82 -17.77 0.43 -2.59
N GLU A 83 -18.55 0.68 -1.54
CA GLU A 83 -18.37 1.84 -0.65
C GLU A 83 -17.02 1.78 0.08
N GLU A 84 -16.65 0.62 0.61
CA GLU A 84 -15.37 0.39 1.28
C GLU A 84 -14.18 0.58 0.33
N ILE A 85 -14.29 0.14 -0.93
CA ILE A 85 -13.27 0.40 -1.97
C ILE A 85 -13.01 1.90 -2.07
N LEU A 86 -14.06 2.71 -2.24
CA LEU A 86 -13.92 4.16 -2.38
C LEU A 86 -13.33 4.80 -1.12
N THR A 87 -13.75 4.33 0.06
CA THR A 87 -13.30 4.84 1.35
C THR A 87 -11.80 4.56 1.58
N PHE A 88 -11.37 3.31 1.45
CA PHE A 88 -9.97 2.93 1.62
C PHE A 88 -9.08 3.54 0.55
N HIS A 89 -9.57 3.64 -0.69
CA HIS A 89 -8.85 4.28 -1.78
C HIS A 89 -8.63 5.78 -1.50
N ALA A 90 -9.66 6.51 -1.07
CA ALA A 90 -9.52 7.92 -0.69
C ALA A 90 -8.52 8.11 0.46
N ALA A 91 -8.56 7.24 1.48
CA ALA A 91 -7.60 7.27 2.58
C ALA A 91 -6.16 6.94 2.13
N ALA A 92 -6.00 6.01 1.17
CA ALA A 92 -4.69 5.69 0.60
C ALA A 92 -4.12 6.89 -0.16
N LEU A 93 -4.92 7.52 -1.03
CA LEU A 93 -4.49 8.67 -1.82
C LEU A 93 -4.17 9.89 -0.97
N LEU A 94 -4.85 10.09 0.16
CA LEU A 94 -4.54 11.17 1.10
C LEU A 94 -3.12 11.05 1.68
N ARG A 95 -2.61 9.83 1.83
CA ARG A 95 -1.30 9.54 2.43
C ARG A 95 -0.23 9.24 1.40
N TYR A 96 -0.61 9.04 0.15
CA TYR A 96 0.28 8.61 -0.91
C TYR A 96 1.09 9.79 -1.44
N GLU A 97 2.41 9.63 -1.45
CA GLU A 97 3.34 10.54 -2.11
C GLU A 97 3.91 9.84 -3.35
N LYS A 98 4.20 10.61 -4.41
CA LYS A 98 4.71 10.04 -5.67
C LYS A 98 6.01 9.24 -5.48
N SER A 99 6.86 9.66 -4.53
CA SER A 99 8.09 8.97 -4.13
C SER A 99 7.82 7.55 -3.62
N MET A 100 6.66 7.28 -3.02
CA MET A 100 6.32 5.96 -2.49
C MET A 100 6.12 4.91 -3.60
N ARG A 101 5.84 5.29 -4.85
CA ARG A 101 5.47 4.34 -5.93
C ARG A 101 6.46 3.17 -6.07
N GLN A 102 7.75 3.49 -6.02
CA GLN A 102 8.83 2.50 -6.20
C GLN A 102 9.14 1.73 -4.91
N ARG A 103 8.67 2.22 -3.76
CA ARG A 103 8.88 1.65 -2.43
C ARG A 103 7.73 0.71 -2.01
N ILE A 104 6.56 0.87 -2.61
CA ILE A 104 5.40 0.00 -2.41
C ILE A 104 5.67 -1.40 -2.96
N ARG A 105 5.41 -2.42 -2.13
CA ARG A 105 5.59 -3.83 -2.47
C ARG A 105 4.30 -4.42 -3.04
N TRP A 106 4.01 -4.08 -4.29
CA TRP A 106 2.78 -4.45 -5.00
C TRP A 106 2.44 -5.95 -4.93
N ASP A 107 3.41 -6.84 -5.10
CA ASP A 107 3.20 -8.29 -4.99
C ASP A 107 2.80 -8.73 -3.57
N GLN A 108 3.33 -8.07 -2.53
CA GLN A 108 2.97 -8.39 -1.15
C GLN A 108 1.55 -7.93 -0.82
N ILE A 109 1.19 -6.71 -1.27
CA ILE A 109 -0.17 -6.18 -1.14
C ILE A 109 -1.17 -7.13 -1.82
N TRP A 110 -0.86 -7.61 -3.02
CA TRP A 110 -1.73 -8.52 -3.76
C TRP A 110 -1.96 -9.84 -3.03
N LYS A 111 -0.89 -10.46 -2.49
CA LYS A 111 -1.00 -11.70 -1.70
C LYS A 111 -1.79 -11.49 -0.40
N LEU A 112 -1.57 -10.36 0.26
CA LEU A 112 -2.32 -9.99 1.46
C LEU A 112 -3.81 -9.80 1.13
N ALA A 113 -4.14 -9.10 0.06
CA ALA A 113 -5.51 -8.88 -0.41
C ALA A 113 -6.23 -10.20 -0.71
N GLN A 114 -5.58 -11.15 -1.38
CA GLN A 114 -6.12 -12.49 -1.61
C GLN A 114 -6.42 -13.23 -0.30
N THR A 115 -5.50 -13.17 0.66
CA THR A 115 -5.68 -13.79 1.99
C THR A 115 -6.88 -13.18 2.71
N MET A 116 -6.98 -11.85 2.74
CA MET A 116 -8.08 -11.13 3.40
C MET A 116 -9.43 -11.40 2.74
N ALA A 117 -9.48 -11.39 1.40
CA ALA A 117 -10.68 -11.68 0.64
C ALA A 117 -11.15 -13.12 0.88
N ASN A 118 -10.24 -14.09 0.81
CA ASN A 118 -10.56 -15.50 1.04
C ASN A 118 -11.11 -15.74 2.45
N SER A 119 -10.45 -15.21 3.49
CA SER A 119 -10.95 -15.31 4.87
C SER A 119 -12.34 -14.69 5.04
N SER A 120 -12.59 -13.54 4.40
CA SER A 120 -13.89 -12.87 4.45
C SER A 120 -14.98 -13.68 3.73
N LEU A 121 -14.71 -14.24 2.55
CA LEU A 121 -15.70 -14.98 1.75
C LEU A 121 -16.08 -16.31 2.40
N ILE A 122 -15.09 -17.05 2.93
CA ILE A 122 -15.32 -18.33 3.63
C ILE A 122 -16.30 -18.15 4.80
N ALA A 123 -16.24 -17.02 5.51
CA ALA A 123 -17.14 -16.72 6.63
C ALA A 123 -18.62 -16.62 6.21
N TYR A 124 -18.90 -16.35 4.93
CA TYR A 124 -20.24 -16.27 4.35
C TYR A 124 -20.60 -17.48 3.46
N GLY A 125 -19.74 -18.50 3.40
CA GLY A 125 -19.95 -19.68 2.56
C GLY A 125 -19.61 -19.48 1.08
N ASP A 126 -18.99 -18.35 0.73
CA ASP A 126 -18.46 -18.09 -0.60
C ASP A 126 -16.99 -18.51 -0.71
N ALA A 127 -16.48 -18.54 -1.94
CA ALA A 127 -15.09 -18.85 -2.23
C ALA A 127 -14.46 -17.76 -3.08
N LEU A 128 -13.15 -17.59 -2.93
CA LEU A 128 -12.37 -16.73 -3.81
C LEU A 128 -12.42 -17.26 -5.25
N LEU A 129 -12.43 -16.35 -6.23
CA LEU A 129 -12.38 -16.70 -7.65
C LEU A 129 -11.20 -17.66 -7.91
N PRO A 130 -11.43 -18.81 -8.57
CA PRO A 130 -10.36 -19.76 -8.84
C PRO A 130 -9.40 -19.20 -9.89
N ARG A 131 -8.14 -19.66 -9.89
CA ARG A 131 -7.10 -19.31 -10.87
C ARG A 131 -6.72 -17.83 -10.95
N LEU A 132 -6.88 -17.08 -9.86
CA LEU A 132 -6.35 -15.72 -9.77
C LEU A 132 -4.84 -15.67 -10.12
N PRO A 133 -4.38 -14.61 -10.80
CA PRO A 133 -2.98 -14.46 -11.16
C PRO A 133 -2.07 -14.31 -9.94
N GLN A 134 -0.82 -14.74 -10.06
CA GLN A 134 0.16 -14.68 -8.96
C GLN A 134 0.57 -13.24 -8.60
N SER A 135 0.49 -12.31 -9.55
CA SER A 135 0.73 -10.87 -9.39
C SER A 135 -0.52 -10.08 -9.75
N CYS A 136 -0.64 -8.86 -9.20
CA CYS A 136 -1.81 -8.03 -9.42
C CYS A 136 -1.95 -7.68 -10.92
N PRO A 137 -3.10 -7.92 -11.55
CA PRO A 137 -3.31 -7.62 -12.96
C PRO A 137 -3.66 -6.14 -13.21
N ILE A 138 -3.96 -5.38 -12.15
CA ILE A 138 -4.26 -3.97 -12.23
C ILE A 138 -2.94 -3.20 -12.08
N PRO A 139 -2.57 -2.34 -13.04
CA PRO A 139 -1.32 -1.64 -12.93
C PRO A 139 -1.41 -0.50 -11.88
N PRO A 140 -0.30 -0.11 -11.24
CA PRO A 140 -0.33 0.86 -10.16
C PRO A 140 -0.96 2.22 -10.53
N GLU A 141 -0.83 2.67 -11.78
CA GLU A 141 -1.47 3.90 -12.26
C GLU A 141 -3.00 3.88 -12.20
N GLU A 142 -3.62 2.72 -12.38
CA GLU A 142 -5.07 2.57 -12.29
C GLU A 142 -5.52 2.42 -10.84
N ILE A 143 -4.75 1.70 -10.01
CA ILE A 143 -5.01 1.59 -8.58
C ILE A 143 -4.93 2.95 -7.89
N LEU A 144 -4.04 3.84 -8.35
CA LEU A 144 -3.80 5.16 -7.79
C LEU A 144 -4.56 6.29 -8.52
N ALA A 145 -5.40 5.97 -9.51
CA ALA A 145 -6.18 6.96 -10.25
C ALA A 145 -7.27 7.59 -9.38
N GLN A 146 -7.51 8.90 -9.52
CA GLN A 146 -8.58 9.59 -8.80
C GLN A 146 -9.64 10.16 -9.76
N PRO A 147 -10.90 9.69 -9.70
CA PRO A 147 -11.39 8.54 -8.93
C PRO A 147 -10.91 7.21 -9.52
N ILE A 148 -10.91 6.16 -8.69
CA ILE A 148 -10.67 4.78 -9.16
C ILE A 148 -11.86 4.31 -10.00
N ASP A 149 -11.58 3.75 -11.18
CA ASP A 149 -12.59 3.07 -11.99
C ASP A 149 -12.72 1.62 -11.51
N ILE A 150 -13.67 1.42 -10.59
CA ILE A 150 -13.94 0.10 -9.98
C ILE A 150 -14.28 -0.91 -11.07
N ASP A 151 -15.11 -0.56 -12.05
CA ASP A 151 -15.61 -1.53 -13.02
C ASP A 151 -14.50 -1.93 -14.01
N ALA A 152 -13.60 -1.01 -14.36
CA ALA A 152 -12.40 -1.35 -15.13
C ALA A 152 -11.45 -2.26 -14.34
N ALA A 153 -11.23 -1.97 -13.05
CA ALA A 153 -10.42 -2.80 -12.17
C ALA A 153 -10.98 -4.23 -12.04
N LEU A 154 -12.30 -4.38 -11.85
CA LEU A 154 -12.97 -5.68 -11.80
C LEU A 154 -12.81 -6.45 -13.12
N ARG A 155 -13.03 -5.79 -14.27
CA ARG A 155 -12.83 -6.40 -15.60
C ARG A 155 -11.42 -6.93 -15.78
N ARG A 156 -10.39 -6.16 -15.42
CA ARG A 156 -8.99 -6.60 -15.50
C ARG A 156 -8.71 -7.87 -14.68
N ILE A 157 -9.29 -7.96 -13.47
CA ILE A 157 -9.12 -9.16 -12.64
C ILE A 157 -9.76 -10.38 -13.31
N VAL A 158 -10.97 -10.23 -13.85
CA VAL A 158 -11.66 -11.31 -14.58
C VAL A 158 -10.87 -11.73 -15.81
N ASP A 159 -10.50 -10.79 -16.68
CA ASP A 159 -9.76 -11.05 -17.92
C ASP A 159 -8.43 -11.78 -17.64
N ALA A 160 -7.69 -11.35 -16.61
CA ALA A 160 -6.43 -11.98 -16.22
C ALA A 160 -6.60 -13.38 -15.62
N THR A 161 -7.79 -13.69 -15.08
CA THR A 161 -8.12 -15.01 -14.52
C THR A 161 -8.53 -16.00 -15.62
N GLU A 162 -9.13 -15.53 -16.71
CA GLU A 162 -9.54 -16.37 -17.84
C GLU A 162 -8.37 -16.80 -18.74
N LEU A 163 -7.24 -16.07 -18.68
CA LEU A 163 -6.02 -16.35 -19.46
C LEU A 163 -5.10 -17.42 -18.82
N HIS A 164 -5.48 -17.98 -17.67
CA HIS A 164 -4.72 -18.96 -16.89
C HIS A 164 -5.56 -20.19 -16.49
#